data_AF-A0A940HPP4-F1
#
_entry.id   AF-A0A940HPP4-F1
#
_cell.length_a   1.000
_cell.length_b   1.000
_cell.length_c   1.000
_cell.angle_alpha   90.00
_cell.angle_beta   90.00
_cell.angle_gamma   90.00
#
_symmetry.space_group_name_H-M   'P 1'
#
loop_
_entity.id
_entity.type
_entity.pdbx_description
1 polymer ?
#
loop_
_entity_poly.entity_id
_entity_poly.type
_entity_poly.pdbx_seq_one_letter_code
_entity_poly.pdbx_strand_id
1 'polypeptide(L)'
;MKKKLTYIVSVAMAAVLLISAGCSAPVRSSEHLDDYVFTVRYHDNFNILQLTDIHWNVNTSAKASMNYLDKLFKEVNDHIVKTQGADAKIDLVELTGDMFMLANSYHLTTFIDYFERKAEEYGFVYAPIWGNHDRHCLYNPNDLADRFANAPHCLYRELDDDLYGRSNFIINLTEDGTKDTKAVWMIANIDSGASFSETEFSASRDYDYIRPEQTDWYIAEQEHFGDNIPAIAYYHIPQDENEKAWKAVSEDGADIKNKFFKLEGFADNGNEKYASDFIDRAKDHGLKAAFMGHAHNVDWTFEYEGVVIGLGVKTGSELYFAHIDVESEDEAMKAGLKSVNINENFDLIGASLVTLTGSDGSFDLEHLYFNERDNGDFAVWVKW
;
A
#
# COMPACT_ATOMS: atom_id res chain seq x y z
N MET A 1 -26.52 82.43 2.53
CA MET A 1 -26.42 83.05 3.87
C MET A 1 -25.23 82.45 4.64
N LYS A 2 -24.63 83.28 5.52
CA LYS A 2 -23.96 82.99 6.81
C LYS A 2 -23.83 81.50 7.22
N LYS A 3 -22.60 80.97 7.42
CA LYS A 3 -21.83 80.86 8.71
C LYS A 3 -22.50 79.93 9.74
N LYS A 4 -21.87 79.00 10.48
CA LYS A 4 -20.49 78.46 10.74
C LYS A 4 -20.70 77.03 11.34
N LEU A 5 -19.77 76.09 11.55
CA LEU A 5 -18.50 76.08 12.32
C LEU A 5 -17.87 74.66 12.13
N THR A 6 -16.63 74.44 11.66
CA THR A 6 -15.38 74.14 12.42
C THR A 6 -15.52 72.95 13.42
N TYR A 7 -14.68 71.89 13.52
CA TYR A 7 -13.22 71.66 13.39
C TYR A 7 -12.93 70.19 12.88
N ILE A 8 -11.69 69.63 12.81
CA ILE A 8 -10.45 69.97 12.04
C ILE A 8 -9.41 68.81 12.16
N VAL A 9 -8.52 68.57 11.15
CA VAL A 9 -7.27 67.72 11.21
C VAL A 9 -7.47 66.19 11.36
N SER A 10 -6.70 65.23 10.80
CA SER A 10 -5.32 65.16 10.23
C SER A 10 -5.12 64.12 9.11
N VAL A 11 -4.28 64.47 8.13
CA VAL A 11 -3.17 63.75 7.41
C VAL A 11 -3.08 62.18 7.40
N ALA A 12 -2.58 61.68 6.25
CA ALA A 12 -2.04 60.36 5.88
C ALA A 12 -3.04 59.45 5.13
N MET A 13 -2.95 59.21 3.81
CA MET A 13 -1.81 58.78 2.96
C MET A 13 -1.32 57.35 3.23
N ALA A 14 -2.19 56.37 2.95
CA ALA A 14 -1.83 54.97 2.71
C ALA A 14 -2.93 54.28 1.87
N ALA A 15 -2.85 54.38 0.55
CA ALA A 15 -3.64 53.57 -0.38
C ALA A 15 -2.66 52.88 -1.34
N VAL A 16 -2.19 51.74 -0.83
CA VAL A 16 -1.25 50.77 -1.40
C VAL A 16 -1.36 50.62 -2.92
N LEU A 17 -0.22 50.58 -3.60
CA LEU A 17 -0.17 50.14 -5.00
C LEU A 17 -0.77 48.74 -5.10
N LEU A 18 -1.70 48.55 -6.03
CA LEU A 18 -2.04 47.23 -6.57
C LEU A 18 -0.81 46.67 -7.29
N ILE A 19 0.10 46.08 -6.52
CA ILE A 19 1.01 45.08 -7.04
C ILE A 19 0.12 43.92 -7.45
N SER A 20 0.06 43.66 -8.75
CA SER A 20 -0.42 42.38 -9.25
C SER A 20 0.52 41.31 -8.73
N ALA A 21 0.20 40.76 -7.56
CA ALA A 21 0.63 39.41 -7.23
C ALA A 21 0.10 38.55 -8.37
N GLY A 22 1.01 38.09 -9.22
CA GLY A 22 0.65 37.05 -10.17
C GLY A 22 0.10 35.89 -9.38
N CYS A 23 -0.96 35.26 -9.86
CA CYS A 23 -1.22 33.89 -9.48
C CYS A 23 0.04 33.10 -9.83
N SER A 24 0.84 32.76 -8.84
CA SER A 24 1.77 31.65 -8.96
C SER A 24 0.94 30.47 -9.42
N ALA A 25 1.30 29.89 -10.57
CA ALA A 25 0.83 28.55 -10.88
C ALA A 25 1.23 27.64 -9.70
N PRO A 26 0.44 26.58 -9.39
CA PRO A 26 0.86 25.62 -8.38
C PRO A 26 2.27 25.13 -8.69
N VAL A 27 3.09 25.00 -7.65
CA VAL A 27 4.44 24.46 -7.80
C VAL A 27 4.26 23.03 -8.28
N ARG A 28 4.89 22.68 -9.41
CA ARG A 28 4.81 21.32 -9.93
C ARG A 28 5.70 20.42 -9.07
N SER A 29 5.21 19.23 -8.76
CA SER A 29 5.91 18.15 -8.01
C SER A 29 7.33 17.86 -8.51
N SER A 30 7.65 18.23 -9.76
CA SER A 30 8.99 18.20 -10.36
C SER A 30 10.12 18.89 -9.57
N GLU A 31 9.84 19.76 -8.59
CA GLU A 31 10.89 20.36 -7.76
C GLU A 31 11.30 19.46 -6.55
N HIS A 32 10.55 18.40 -6.24
CA HIS A 32 10.72 17.56 -5.04
C HIS A 32 10.86 16.06 -5.29
N LEU A 33 11.03 15.60 -6.54
CA LEU A 33 11.12 14.16 -6.88
C LEU A 33 12.22 13.43 -6.07
N ASP A 34 13.42 14.03 -5.95
CA ASP A 34 14.52 13.51 -5.13
C ASP A 34 14.16 13.36 -3.63
N ASP A 35 13.19 14.12 -3.10
CA ASP A 35 12.79 14.10 -1.69
C ASP A 35 11.82 12.95 -1.37
N TYR A 36 11.14 12.40 -2.38
CA TYR A 36 10.24 11.24 -2.29
C TYR A 36 10.95 9.88 -2.29
N VAL A 37 12.25 9.86 -2.62
CA VAL A 37 12.93 8.62 -3.00
C VAL A 37 13.84 8.08 -1.90
N PHE A 38 13.62 6.81 -1.56
CA PHE A 38 14.57 5.97 -0.86
C PHE A 38 15.38 5.15 -1.87
N THR A 39 16.58 4.74 -1.49
CA THR A 39 17.39 3.81 -2.29
C THR A 39 17.77 2.60 -1.47
N VAL A 40 17.50 1.42 -2.01
CA VAL A 40 17.86 0.12 -1.42
C VAL A 40 18.72 -0.64 -2.41
N ARG A 41 19.58 -1.53 -1.91
CA ARG A 41 20.47 -2.30 -2.78
C ARG A 41 19.74 -3.48 -3.40
N TYR A 42 19.74 -3.55 -4.73
CA TYR A 42 19.22 -4.68 -5.49
C TYR A 42 20.17 -5.89 -5.50
N HIS A 43 19.61 -7.08 -5.60
CA HIS A 43 20.24 -8.31 -6.07
C HIS A 43 19.19 -9.21 -6.72
N ASP A 44 19.63 -10.17 -7.54
CA ASP A 44 18.72 -11.18 -8.09
C ASP A 44 18.03 -11.96 -6.94
N ASN A 45 16.75 -12.28 -7.12
CA ASN A 45 15.86 -12.84 -6.10
C ASN A 45 15.68 -11.92 -4.87
N PHE A 46 15.48 -10.62 -5.11
CA PHE A 46 15.10 -9.67 -4.06
C PHE A 46 13.68 -9.97 -3.56
N ASN A 47 13.52 -10.20 -2.26
CA ASN A 47 12.27 -10.69 -1.67
C ASN A 47 11.49 -9.57 -0.96
N ILE A 48 10.28 -9.29 -1.47
CA ILE A 48 9.33 -8.34 -0.92
C ILE A 48 8.18 -9.10 -0.26
N LEU A 49 8.08 -9.03 1.06
CA LEU A 49 6.96 -9.60 1.82
C LEU A 49 5.88 -8.53 2.00
N GLN A 50 4.74 -8.70 1.34
CA GLN A 50 3.57 -7.87 1.55
C GLN A 50 2.77 -8.39 2.76
N LEU A 51 2.54 -7.51 3.72
CA LEU A 51 1.58 -7.69 4.82
C LEU A 51 0.50 -6.60 4.73
N THR A 52 -0.74 -6.94 5.05
CA THR A 52 -1.87 -6.01 4.92
C THR A 52 -2.93 -6.28 5.97
N ASP A 53 -3.78 -5.30 6.27
CA ASP A 53 -5.01 -5.52 7.04
C ASP A 53 -4.78 -6.17 8.42
N ILE A 54 -3.69 -5.78 9.09
CA ILE A 54 -3.28 -6.32 10.39
C ILE A 54 -4.26 -5.91 11.52
N HIS A 55 -4.95 -4.77 11.38
CA HIS A 55 -6.11 -4.38 12.19
C HIS A 55 -5.89 -4.37 13.72
N TRP A 56 -4.69 -4.00 14.20
CA TRP A 56 -4.48 -3.84 15.64
C TRP A 56 -5.39 -2.74 16.18
N ASN A 57 -6.11 -3.05 17.26
CA ASN A 57 -7.16 -2.23 17.85
C ASN A 57 -7.09 -2.25 19.39
N VAL A 58 -7.90 -1.45 20.08
CA VAL A 58 -7.89 -1.40 21.57
C VAL A 58 -8.16 -2.73 22.29
N ASN A 59 -8.75 -3.73 21.63
CA ASN A 59 -8.99 -5.05 22.20
C ASN A 59 -7.92 -6.08 21.79
N THR A 60 -7.01 -5.74 20.88
CA THR A 60 -5.97 -6.62 20.37
C THR A 60 -5.07 -7.09 21.49
N SER A 61 -4.85 -8.40 21.56
CA SER A 61 -3.85 -8.94 22.47
C SER A 61 -2.49 -8.83 21.80
N ALA A 62 -1.80 -7.70 21.95
CA ALA A 62 -0.49 -7.47 21.30
C ALA A 62 0.47 -8.66 21.46
N LYS A 63 0.47 -9.36 22.60
CA LYS A 63 1.24 -10.60 22.79
C LYS A 63 0.80 -11.74 21.85
N ALA A 64 -0.49 -11.99 21.70
CA ALA A 64 -1.00 -13.04 20.80
C ALA A 64 -0.71 -12.68 19.33
N SER A 65 -0.96 -11.44 18.93
CA SER A 65 -0.72 -10.97 17.56
C SER A 65 0.78 -10.99 17.21
N MET A 66 1.66 -10.59 18.13
CA MET A 66 3.12 -10.74 17.95
C MET A 66 3.54 -12.22 17.88
N ASN A 67 2.93 -13.12 18.66
CA ASN A 67 3.22 -14.55 18.56
C ASN A 67 2.80 -15.14 17.20
N TYR A 68 1.65 -14.71 16.66
CA TYR A 68 1.19 -15.08 15.31
C TYR A 68 2.17 -14.57 14.24
N LEU A 69 2.52 -13.28 14.29
CA LEU A 69 3.48 -12.68 13.36
C LEU A 69 4.87 -13.33 13.48
N ASP A 70 5.31 -13.72 14.69
CA ASP A 70 6.56 -14.45 14.90
C ASP A 70 6.57 -15.81 14.16
N LYS A 71 5.44 -16.52 14.10
CA LYS A 71 5.30 -17.75 13.31
C LYS A 71 5.31 -17.47 11.81
N LEU A 72 4.58 -16.44 11.37
CA LEU A 72 4.50 -16.03 9.97
C LEU A 72 5.87 -15.65 9.42
N PHE A 73 6.59 -14.73 10.08
CA PHE A 73 7.95 -14.35 9.69
C PHE A 73 8.89 -15.56 9.61
N LYS A 74 8.75 -16.50 10.56
CA LYS A 74 9.54 -17.72 10.56
C LYS A 74 9.22 -18.64 9.36
N GLU A 75 7.95 -18.84 9.04
CA GLU A 75 7.52 -19.65 7.89
C GLU A 75 7.97 -19.03 6.55
N VAL A 76 7.83 -17.70 6.40
CA VAL A 76 8.34 -16.96 5.23
C VAL A 76 9.85 -17.13 5.08
N ASN A 77 10.61 -16.93 6.17
CA ASN A 77 12.05 -17.09 6.15
C ASN A 77 12.49 -18.54 5.84
N ASP A 78 11.84 -19.53 6.47
CA ASP A 78 12.11 -20.94 6.20
C ASP A 78 11.81 -21.31 4.73
N HIS A 79 10.74 -20.77 4.14
CA HIS A 79 10.38 -20.98 2.73
C HIS A 79 11.39 -20.35 1.78
N ILE A 80 11.79 -19.08 2.00
CA ILE A 80 12.83 -18.40 1.22
C ILE A 80 14.15 -19.17 1.30
N VAL A 81 14.61 -19.54 2.50
CA VAL A 81 15.84 -20.30 2.70
C VAL A 81 15.81 -21.67 2.00
N LYS A 82 14.66 -22.34 2.02
CA LYS A 82 14.44 -23.65 1.39
C LYS A 82 14.39 -23.58 -0.14
N THR A 83 13.89 -22.49 -0.71
CA THR A 83 13.71 -22.33 -2.17
C THR A 83 14.89 -21.64 -2.85
N GLN A 84 15.55 -20.70 -2.18
CA GLN A 84 16.59 -19.83 -2.75
C GLN A 84 17.98 -20.07 -2.15
N GLY A 85 18.08 -20.60 -0.92
CA GLY A 85 19.34 -21.01 -0.29
C GLY A 85 19.60 -20.40 1.09
N ALA A 86 20.64 -20.88 1.78
CA ALA A 86 20.91 -20.57 3.20
C ALA A 86 21.18 -19.09 3.52
N ASP A 87 21.62 -18.30 2.54
CA ASP A 87 21.91 -16.86 2.69
C ASP A 87 20.77 -15.97 2.20
N ALA A 88 19.68 -16.55 1.67
CA ALA A 88 18.50 -15.82 1.21
C ALA A 88 17.60 -15.44 2.40
N LYS A 89 16.94 -14.28 2.31
CA LYS A 89 16.14 -13.67 3.37
C LYS A 89 15.04 -12.79 2.81
N ILE A 90 14.20 -12.23 3.68
CA ILE A 90 13.33 -11.10 3.36
C ILE A 90 14.21 -9.85 3.23
N ASP A 91 13.99 -9.04 2.19
CA ASP A 91 14.76 -7.81 1.94
C ASP A 91 13.94 -6.56 2.23
N LEU A 92 12.67 -6.58 1.84
CA LEU A 92 11.69 -5.52 2.06
C LEU A 92 10.40 -6.12 2.62
N VAL A 93 9.77 -5.43 3.58
CA VAL A 93 8.40 -5.72 4.04
C VAL A 93 7.50 -4.54 3.69
N GLU A 94 6.54 -4.76 2.79
CA GLU A 94 5.56 -3.75 2.40
C GLU A 94 4.31 -3.88 3.28
N LEU A 95 3.98 -2.84 4.05
CA LEU A 95 2.80 -2.77 4.91
C LEU A 95 1.72 -1.96 4.19
N THR A 96 0.85 -2.66 3.45
CA THR A 96 -0.07 -2.03 2.48
C THR A 96 -1.40 -1.59 3.09
N GLY A 97 -1.31 -0.82 4.19
CA GLY A 97 -2.44 -0.20 4.87
C GLY A 97 -3.23 -1.09 5.84
N ASP A 98 -4.08 -0.42 6.61
CA ASP A 98 -4.94 -0.95 7.68
C ASP A 98 -4.16 -1.82 8.69
N MET A 99 -2.99 -1.29 9.08
CA MET A 99 -2.19 -1.80 10.19
C MET A 99 -2.95 -1.67 11.51
N PHE A 100 -3.73 -0.58 11.65
CA PHE A 100 -4.50 -0.24 12.83
C PHE A 100 -5.97 0.04 12.51
N MET A 101 -6.83 -0.19 13.50
CA MET A 101 -8.23 0.29 13.51
C MET A 101 -8.63 0.60 14.95
N LEU A 102 -9.10 1.82 15.26
CA LEU A 102 -9.48 2.22 16.63
C LEU A 102 -8.36 1.97 17.67
N ALA A 103 -7.09 1.92 17.24
CA ALA A 103 -5.93 1.70 18.08
C ALA A 103 -5.63 2.92 18.95
N ASN A 104 -4.95 2.72 20.08
CA ASN A 104 -4.43 3.82 20.90
C ASN A 104 -2.89 3.86 20.84
N SER A 105 -2.28 4.90 21.42
CA SER A 105 -0.82 5.11 21.37
C SER A 105 0.01 3.96 21.95
N TYR A 106 -0.56 3.10 22.81
CA TYR A 106 0.10 1.88 23.28
C TYR A 106 0.25 0.84 22.18
N HIS A 107 -0.82 0.59 21.41
CA HIS A 107 -0.80 -0.35 20.28
C HIS A 107 0.12 0.16 19.16
N LEU A 108 0.03 1.45 18.83
CA LEU A 108 0.94 2.13 17.90
C LEU A 108 2.42 1.92 18.29
N THR A 109 2.77 2.24 19.54
CA THR A 109 4.14 2.10 20.04
C THR A 109 4.59 0.64 19.99
N THR A 110 3.76 -0.29 20.48
CA THR A 110 4.10 -1.72 20.55
C THR A 110 4.27 -2.35 19.17
N PHE A 111 3.51 -1.89 18.17
CA PHE A 111 3.62 -2.36 16.79
C PHE A 111 4.93 -1.90 16.14
N ILE A 112 5.27 -0.60 16.24
CA ILE A 112 6.51 -0.07 15.67
C ILE A 112 7.73 -0.67 16.37
N ASP A 113 7.73 -0.76 17.70
CA ASP A 113 8.79 -1.43 18.48
C ASP A 113 8.93 -2.93 18.10
N TYR A 114 7.84 -3.58 17.69
CA TYR A 114 7.87 -4.97 17.19
C TYR A 114 8.50 -5.06 15.80
N PHE A 115 8.07 -4.21 14.86
CA PHE A 115 8.59 -4.22 13.49
C PHE A 115 10.06 -3.80 13.41
N GLU A 116 10.50 -2.80 14.19
CA GLU A 116 11.92 -2.45 14.32
C GLU A 116 12.76 -3.64 14.81
N ARG A 117 12.28 -4.36 15.84
CA ARG A 117 12.97 -5.56 16.32
C ARG A 117 13.00 -6.66 15.27
N LYS A 118 11.97 -6.81 14.43
CA LYS A 118 11.94 -7.82 13.36
C LYS A 118 12.81 -7.46 12.17
N ALA A 119 12.87 -6.18 11.82
CA ALA A 119 13.82 -5.65 10.86
C ALA A 119 15.27 -5.94 11.29
N GLU A 120 15.60 -5.72 12.56
CA GLU A 120 16.92 -6.07 13.12
C GLU A 120 17.14 -7.61 13.19
N GLU A 121 16.13 -8.39 13.54
CA GLU A 121 16.19 -9.87 13.69
C GLU A 121 16.40 -10.61 12.35
N TYR A 122 15.74 -10.16 11.28
CA TYR A 122 15.77 -10.79 9.95
C TYR A 122 16.60 -10.02 8.91
N GLY A 123 17.01 -8.78 9.19
CA GLY A 123 17.81 -7.96 8.29
C GLY A 123 17.05 -7.39 7.08
N PHE A 124 15.76 -7.07 7.26
CA PHE A 124 14.93 -6.37 6.26
C PHE A 124 14.77 -4.88 6.61
N VAL A 125 14.33 -4.09 5.64
CA VAL A 125 13.69 -2.77 5.87
C VAL A 125 12.18 -2.89 5.61
N TYR A 126 11.37 -2.01 6.15
CA TYR A 126 9.91 -2.04 5.94
C TYR A 126 9.35 -0.69 5.51
N ALA A 127 8.29 -0.71 4.73
CA ALA A 127 7.68 0.46 4.09
C ALA A 127 6.17 0.47 4.38
N PRO A 128 5.64 1.46 5.10
CA PRO A 128 4.21 1.54 5.39
C PRO A 128 3.46 2.54 4.50
N ILE A 129 2.43 2.05 3.83
CA ILE A 129 1.37 2.85 3.21
C ILE A 129 0.21 2.97 4.18
N TRP A 130 -0.50 4.09 4.16
CA TRP A 130 -1.69 4.31 4.95
C TRP A 130 -2.91 3.65 4.30
N GLY A 131 -3.70 2.94 5.10
CA GLY A 131 -5.06 2.54 4.73
C GLY A 131 -6.12 3.46 5.34
N ASN A 132 -7.38 3.18 5.01
CA ASN A 132 -8.52 3.96 5.50
C ASN A 132 -8.72 3.85 7.02
N HIS A 133 -8.40 2.72 7.66
CA HIS A 133 -8.53 2.50 9.10
C HIS A 133 -7.36 3.03 9.93
N ASP A 134 -6.18 3.26 9.35
CA ASP A 134 -5.05 3.86 10.07
C ASP A 134 -5.41 5.29 10.55
N ARG A 135 -6.21 6.03 9.78
CA ARG A 135 -6.78 7.33 10.17
C ARG A 135 -7.92 7.22 11.20
N HIS A 136 -8.50 6.04 11.39
CA HIS A 136 -9.60 5.75 12.33
C HIS A 136 -9.12 5.32 13.70
N CYS A 137 -8.07 5.95 14.22
CA CYS A 137 -7.46 5.59 15.50
C CYS A 137 -7.72 6.63 16.61
N LEU A 138 -7.40 6.23 17.84
CA LEU A 138 -7.50 7.04 19.06
C LEU A 138 -6.19 7.77 19.40
N TYR A 139 -5.14 7.57 18.59
CA TYR A 139 -3.92 8.37 18.57
C TYR A 139 -4.08 9.54 17.58
N ASN A 140 -3.20 10.55 17.66
CA ASN A 140 -3.14 11.59 16.63
C ASN A 140 -2.46 10.99 15.37
N PRO A 141 -3.03 11.10 14.16
CA PRO A 141 -2.38 10.59 12.94
C PRO A 141 -0.96 11.14 12.71
N ASN A 142 -0.65 12.34 13.19
CA ASN A 142 0.72 12.86 13.11
C ASN A 142 1.69 12.09 14.03
N ASP A 143 1.21 11.50 15.14
CA ASP A 143 2.04 10.61 15.98
C ASP A 143 2.41 9.31 15.23
N LEU A 144 1.61 8.85 14.26
CA LEU A 144 1.93 7.70 13.40
C LEU A 144 3.03 8.09 12.40
N ALA A 145 2.82 9.19 11.66
CA ALA A 145 3.77 9.74 10.71
C ALA A 145 5.15 10.03 11.34
N ASP A 146 5.17 10.78 12.45
CA ASP A 146 6.39 11.12 13.18
C ASP A 146 7.13 9.86 13.64
N ARG A 147 6.43 8.79 14.01
CA ARG A 147 7.07 7.57 14.52
C ARG A 147 7.63 6.71 13.40
N PHE A 148 6.93 6.58 12.27
CA PHE A 148 7.49 5.93 11.09
C PHE A 148 8.69 6.70 10.52
N ALA A 149 8.60 8.03 10.39
CA ALA A 149 9.69 8.87 9.87
C ALA A 149 10.96 8.86 10.74
N ASN A 150 10.86 8.48 12.02
CA ASN A 150 11.99 8.40 12.96
C ASN A 150 12.40 6.95 13.31
N ALA A 151 11.77 5.93 12.70
CA ALA A 151 12.06 4.52 12.97
C ALA A 151 13.23 4.02 12.09
N PRO A 152 14.33 3.50 12.67
CA PRO A 152 15.58 3.23 11.94
C PRO A 152 15.52 2.34 10.70
N HIS A 153 14.59 1.38 10.63
CA HIS A 153 14.45 0.46 9.50
C HIS A 153 13.20 0.75 8.65
N CYS A 154 12.49 1.84 8.95
CA CYS A 154 11.28 2.27 8.26
C CYS A 154 11.60 3.18 7.07
N LEU A 155 11.16 2.80 5.88
CA LEU A 155 11.14 3.62 4.67
C LEU A 155 9.77 4.29 4.59
N TYR A 156 9.64 5.45 5.22
CA TYR A 156 8.39 6.22 5.22
C TYR A 156 8.66 7.69 4.93
N ARG A 157 7.87 8.28 4.02
CA ARG A 157 7.90 9.70 3.72
C ARG A 157 6.51 10.31 3.75
N GLU A 158 6.43 11.46 4.40
CA GLU A 158 5.38 12.45 4.25
C GLU A 158 6.08 13.78 3.95
N LEU A 159 5.69 14.48 2.88
CA LEU A 159 6.19 15.81 2.54
C LEU A 159 5.11 16.87 2.81
N ASP A 160 5.54 18.09 3.15
CA ASP A 160 4.66 19.25 3.32
C ASP A 160 4.50 19.97 1.96
N ASP A 161 3.76 19.34 1.04
CA ASP A 161 3.51 19.85 -0.31
C ASP A 161 2.05 19.65 -0.78
N ASP A 162 1.80 19.88 -2.08
CA ASP A 162 0.47 19.83 -2.69
C ASP A 162 0.07 18.40 -3.18
N LEU A 163 0.91 17.36 -3.03
CA LEU A 163 0.57 16.01 -3.47
C LEU A 163 -0.41 15.34 -2.49
N TYR A 164 -1.54 14.86 -2.99
CA TYR A 164 -2.53 14.24 -2.10
C TYR A 164 -2.01 12.93 -1.49
N GLY A 165 -2.07 12.83 -0.16
CA GLY A 165 -1.73 11.64 0.61
C GLY A 165 -0.72 11.93 1.71
N ARG A 166 -0.42 10.91 2.51
CA ARG A 166 0.53 10.96 3.63
C ARG A 166 1.63 9.90 3.53
N SER A 167 1.55 9.03 2.54
CA SER A 167 2.49 7.91 2.32
C SER A 167 2.74 7.64 0.83
N ASN A 168 2.90 8.71 0.04
CA ASN A 168 3.42 8.59 -1.32
C ASN A 168 4.95 8.59 -1.23
N PHE A 169 5.63 7.58 -1.76
CA PHE A 169 7.09 7.55 -1.91
C PHE A 169 7.57 6.49 -2.89
N ILE A 170 8.82 6.59 -3.31
CA ILE A 170 9.48 5.63 -4.20
C ILE A 170 10.61 4.93 -3.45
N ILE A 171 10.76 3.62 -3.65
CA ILE A 171 11.97 2.87 -3.28
C ILE A 171 12.64 2.42 -4.59
N ASN A 172 13.71 3.12 -4.96
CA ASN A 172 14.54 2.72 -6.11
C ASN A 172 15.52 1.63 -5.67
N LEU A 173 15.53 0.50 -6.38
CA LEU A 173 16.48 -0.59 -6.13
C LEU A 173 17.67 -0.44 -7.08
N THR A 174 18.87 -0.18 -6.57
CA THR A 174 20.10 0.05 -7.38
C THR A 174 21.19 -0.97 -7.05
N GLU A 175 22.08 -1.30 -7.98
CA GLU A 175 23.09 -2.38 -7.81
C GLU A 175 24.01 -2.20 -6.58
N ASP A 176 24.25 -0.94 -6.18
CA ASP A 176 25.11 -0.57 -5.05
C ASP A 176 24.35 0.04 -3.86
N GLY A 177 23.04 0.28 -3.97
CA GLY A 177 22.23 0.94 -2.96
C GLY A 177 22.44 2.46 -2.85
N THR A 178 23.02 3.10 -3.88
CA THR A 178 23.23 4.55 -3.92
C THR A 178 22.33 5.22 -4.96
N LYS A 179 21.90 6.45 -4.67
CA LYS A 179 20.99 7.23 -5.53
C LYS A 179 21.61 7.74 -6.82
N ASP A 180 22.94 7.75 -6.92
CA ASP A 180 23.68 8.20 -8.10
C ASP A 180 23.78 7.09 -9.18
N THR A 181 23.41 5.85 -8.82
CA THR A 181 23.34 4.69 -9.71
C THR A 181 21.91 4.52 -10.25
N LYS A 182 21.77 4.19 -11.54
CA LYS A 182 20.45 4.01 -12.17
C LYS A 182 19.65 2.90 -11.46
N ALA A 183 18.36 3.15 -11.22
CA ALA A 183 17.43 2.17 -10.70
C ALA A 183 17.26 0.97 -11.65
N VAL A 184 17.35 -0.23 -11.06
CA VAL A 184 17.08 -1.52 -11.69
C VAL A 184 15.58 -1.84 -11.61
N TRP A 185 14.98 -1.52 -10.46
CA TRP A 185 13.55 -1.62 -10.18
C TRP A 185 13.08 -0.39 -9.41
N MET A 186 11.78 -0.10 -9.51
CA MET A 186 11.10 0.97 -8.76
C MET A 186 9.92 0.39 -7.99
N ILE A 187 9.89 0.53 -6.67
CA ILE A 187 8.73 0.18 -5.86
C ILE A 187 7.98 1.46 -5.52
N ALA A 188 6.76 1.61 -6.05
CA ALA A 188 5.95 2.80 -5.90
C ALA A 188 4.91 2.60 -4.79
N ASN A 189 5.06 3.35 -3.70
CA ASN A 189 4.14 3.36 -2.58
C ASN A 189 3.18 4.55 -2.76
N ILE A 190 1.87 4.29 -2.80
CA ILE A 190 0.84 5.30 -3.13
C ILE A 190 -0.28 5.29 -2.09
N ASP A 191 -0.55 6.45 -1.48
CA ASP A 191 -1.68 6.63 -0.57
C ASP A 191 -2.98 6.72 -1.38
N SER A 192 -3.75 5.63 -1.41
CA SER A 192 -5.08 5.58 -2.04
C SER A 192 -6.14 6.41 -1.33
N GLY A 193 -5.79 7.06 -0.22
CA GLY A 193 -6.66 7.91 0.57
C GLY A 193 -7.44 7.18 1.65
N ALA A 194 -8.31 7.94 2.31
CA ALA A 194 -9.24 7.44 3.29
C ALA A 194 -10.58 8.17 3.09
N SER A 195 -11.68 7.42 3.03
CA SER A 195 -13.05 7.90 2.69
C SER A 195 -13.64 8.96 3.64
N PHE A 196 -12.86 9.40 4.62
CA PHE A 196 -13.26 10.20 5.76
C PHE A 196 -12.25 11.33 5.91
N SER A 197 -12.71 12.58 5.81
CA SER A 197 -11.84 13.72 6.03
C SER A 197 -11.47 13.83 7.52
N GLU A 198 -10.28 14.38 7.83
CA GLU A 198 -9.81 14.56 9.21
C GLU A 198 -10.72 15.47 10.07
N THR A 199 -11.68 16.18 9.46
CA THR A 199 -12.57 17.15 10.14
C THR A 199 -14.06 16.85 10.03
N GLU A 200 -14.49 15.97 9.11
CA GLU A 200 -15.89 15.57 8.94
C GLU A 200 -16.04 14.05 8.88
N PHE A 201 -16.83 13.51 9.82
CA PHE A 201 -17.38 12.16 9.74
C PHE A 201 -18.43 12.12 8.62
N SER A 202 -17.96 11.95 7.38
CA SER A 202 -18.83 11.69 6.25
C SER A 202 -19.42 10.29 6.37
N ALA A 203 -20.74 10.17 6.26
CA ALA A 203 -21.43 8.91 6.09
C ALA A 203 -21.58 8.51 4.60
N SER A 204 -20.71 9.03 3.72
CA SER A 204 -20.54 8.55 2.35
C SER A 204 -20.13 7.08 2.38
N ARG A 205 -20.60 6.30 1.40
CA ARG A 205 -20.34 4.86 1.29
C ARG A 205 -19.12 4.55 0.42
N ASP A 206 -18.53 5.59 -0.14
CA ASP A 206 -17.71 5.53 -1.34
C ASP A 206 -16.26 5.59 -0.89
N TYR A 207 -15.42 4.65 -1.34
CA TYR A 207 -14.00 4.63 -0.94
C TYR A 207 -13.18 5.67 -1.72
N ASP A 208 -12.13 6.19 -1.08
CA ASP A 208 -11.23 7.16 -1.71
C ASP A 208 -10.38 6.50 -2.83
N TYR A 209 -9.77 7.33 -3.67
CA TYR A 209 -9.15 6.91 -4.92
C TYR A 209 -7.77 7.55 -5.15
N ILE A 210 -6.92 6.89 -5.93
CA ILE A 210 -5.65 7.46 -6.42
C ILE A 210 -6.00 8.58 -7.42
N ARG A 211 -5.57 9.81 -7.12
CA ARG A 211 -5.90 10.98 -7.93
C ARG A 211 -4.96 11.13 -9.14
N PRO A 212 -5.40 11.78 -10.23
CA PRO A 212 -4.57 11.99 -11.42
C PRO A 212 -3.22 12.68 -11.14
N GLU A 213 -3.13 13.56 -10.13
CA GLU A 213 -1.86 14.17 -9.72
C GLU A 213 -0.86 13.17 -9.10
N GLN A 214 -1.32 12.08 -8.49
CA GLN A 214 -0.47 10.98 -8.01
C GLN A 214 0.02 10.13 -9.19
N THR A 215 -0.83 9.91 -10.21
CA THR A 215 -0.42 9.29 -11.49
C THR A 215 0.61 10.15 -12.23
N ASP A 216 0.38 11.48 -12.30
CA ASP A 216 1.32 12.44 -12.90
C ASP A 216 2.67 12.44 -12.15
N TRP A 217 2.65 12.37 -10.81
CA TRP A 217 3.84 12.26 -9.98
C TRP A 217 4.62 10.97 -10.25
N TYR A 218 3.98 9.79 -10.24
CA TYR A 218 4.63 8.51 -10.56
C TYR A 218 5.30 8.53 -11.95
N ILE A 219 4.63 9.11 -12.94
CA ILE A 219 5.17 9.26 -14.30
C ILE A 219 6.41 10.18 -14.29
N ALA A 220 6.38 11.28 -13.55
CA ALA A 220 7.52 12.18 -13.40
C ALA A 220 8.71 11.51 -12.70
N GLU A 221 8.48 10.66 -11.69
CA GLU A 221 9.53 9.86 -11.03
C GLU A 221 10.19 8.88 -12.02
N GLN A 222 9.38 8.19 -12.84
CA GLN A 222 9.87 7.30 -13.91
C GLN A 222 10.73 8.05 -14.93
N GLU A 223 10.26 9.19 -15.43
CA GLU A 223 10.99 10.05 -16.39
C GLU A 223 12.29 10.61 -15.79
N HIS A 224 12.30 10.94 -14.50
CA HIS A 224 13.47 11.49 -13.80
C HIS A 224 14.57 10.45 -13.53
N PHE A 225 14.21 9.24 -13.08
CA PHE A 225 15.20 8.22 -12.69
C PHE A 225 15.71 7.32 -13.83
N GLY A 226 15.03 7.26 -14.98
CA GLY A 226 15.64 6.66 -16.16
C GLY A 226 14.75 6.09 -17.26
N ASP A 227 13.46 6.46 -17.31
CA ASP A 227 12.42 5.98 -18.24
C ASP A 227 12.15 4.47 -18.19
N ASN A 228 10.88 4.11 -17.99
CA ASN A 228 10.39 2.73 -18.08
C ASN A 228 11.19 1.72 -17.22
N ILE A 229 11.57 2.13 -16.01
CA ILE A 229 12.16 1.24 -15.01
C ILE A 229 11.06 0.23 -14.62
N PRO A 230 11.33 -1.09 -14.63
CA PRO A 230 10.36 -2.08 -14.16
C PRO A 230 9.87 -1.74 -12.76
N ALA A 231 8.55 -1.69 -12.58
CA ALA A 231 7.97 -1.18 -11.35
C ALA A 231 6.85 -2.05 -10.78
N ILE A 232 6.76 -2.05 -9.46
CA ILE A 232 5.63 -2.62 -8.71
C ILE A 232 5.00 -1.49 -7.90
N ALA A 233 3.69 -1.32 -8.03
CA ALA A 233 2.92 -0.37 -7.23
C ALA A 233 2.25 -1.09 -6.05
N TYR A 234 2.28 -0.44 -4.89
CA TYR A 234 1.56 -0.84 -3.70
C TYR A 234 0.65 0.32 -3.26
N TYR A 235 -0.60 0.00 -2.94
CA TYR A 235 -1.60 0.92 -2.40
C TYR A 235 -2.63 0.14 -1.58
N HIS A 236 -3.46 0.80 -0.77
CA HIS A 236 -4.37 0.08 0.11
C HIS A 236 -5.71 -0.28 -0.57
N ILE A 237 -6.45 0.71 -1.09
CA ILE A 237 -7.82 0.55 -1.59
C ILE A 237 -7.81 0.11 -3.07
N PRO A 238 -8.49 -0.98 -3.46
CA PRO A 238 -8.73 -1.33 -4.86
C PRO A 238 -9.51 -0.24 -5.61
N GLN A 239 -8.95 0.22 -6.73
CA GLN A 239 -9.49 1.28 -7.58
C GLN A 239 -10.57 0.76 -8.55
N ASP A 240 -11.37 1.67 -9.11
CA ASP A 240 -12.44 1.31 -10.05
C ASP A 240 -11.91 0.69 -11.36
N GLU A 241 -10.70 1.07 -11.78
CA GLU A 241 -9.97 0.42 -12.87
C GLU A 241 -9.61 -1.04 -12.58
N ASN A 242 -9.32 -1.41 -11.33
CA ASN A 242 -9.11 -2.81 -10.96
C ASN A 242 -10.41 -3.61 -11.08
N GLU A 243 -11.57 -3.02 -10.76
CA GLU A 243 -12.88 -3.68 -10.91
C GLU A 243 -13.22 -3.91 -12.39
N LYS A 244 -12.95 -2.91 -13.25
CA LYS A 244 -13.12 -3.00 -14.71
C LYS A 244 -12.21 -4.09 -15.30
N ALA A 245 -10.94 -4.12 -14.92
CA ALA A 245 -9.99 -5.13 -15.36
C ALA A 245 -10.42 -6.55 -14.93
N TRP A 246 -10.81 -6.74 -13.65
CA TRP A 246 -11.32 -8.03 -13.16
C TRP A 246 -12.57 -8.50 -13.92
N LYS A 247 -13.48 -7.58 -14.27
CA LYS A 247 -14.68 -7.88 -15.06
C LYS A 247 -14.31 -8.33 -16.47
N ALA A 248 -13.44 -7.59 -17.17
CA ALA A 248 -12.98 -7.94 -18.50
C ALA A 248 -12.32 -9.33 -18.54
N VAL A 249 -11.35 -9.58 -17.66
CA VAL A 249 -10.67 -10.88 -17.51
C VAL A 249 -11.65 -12.01 -17.17
N SER A 250 -12.64 -11.75 -16.30
CA SER A 250 -13.67 -12.73 -15.93
C SER A 250 -14.63 -13.06 -17.08
N GLU A 251 -14.99 -12.07 -17.92
CA GLU A 251 -15.92 -12.23 -19.05
C GLU A 251 -15.26 -12.88 -20.26
N ASP A 252 -13.98 -12.57 -20.53
CA ASP A 252 -13.17 -13.20 -21.58
C ASP A 252 -12.72 -14.63 -21.23
N GLY A 253 -12.90 -15.06 -19.98
CA GLY A 253 -12.60 -16.41 -19.52
C GLY A 253 -11.11 -16.69 -19.33
N ALA A 254 -10.33 -15.65 -19.01
CA ALA A 254 -8.91 -15.77 -18.67
C ALA A 254 -8.70 -16.38 -17.27
N ASP A 255 -7.49 -16.85 -16.99
CA ASP A 255 -7.16 -17.56 -15.74
C ASP A 255 -7.03 -16.57 -14.56
N ILE A 256 -8.04 -16.56 -13.69
CA ILE A 256 -8.04 -15.79 -12.43
C ILE A 256 -7.75 -16.77 -11.30
N LYS A 257 -6.61 -16.59 -10.64
CA LYS A 257 -6.18 -17.44 -9.53
C LYS A 257 -6.65 -16.88 -8.19
N ASN A 258 -6.65 -17.75 -7.17
CA ASN A 258 -6.99 -17.44 -5.78
C ASN A 258 -8.41 -16.88 -5.55
N LYS A 259 -9.34 -17.02 -6.51
CA LYS A 259 -10.69 -16.44 -6.47
C LYS A 259 -11.58 -17.04 -5.38
N PHE A 260 -11.40 -16.62 -4.14
CA PHE A 260 -12.26 -16.98 -3.01
C PHE A 260 -13.33 -15.91 -2.80
N PHE A 261 -14.60 -16.34 -2.81
CA PHE A 261 -15.81 -15.52 -2.66
C PHE A 261 -16.12 -14.52 -3.80
N LYS A 262 -17.13 -13.69 -3.53
CA LYS A 262 -17.65 -12.65 -4.42
C LYS A 262 -16.86 -11.36 -4.19
N LEU A 263 -16.65 -10.62 -5.28
CA LEU A 263 -16.04 -9.30 -5.31
C LEU A 263 -16.71 -8.31 -4.34
N GLU A 264 -15.94 -7.78 -3.38
CA GLU A 264 -16.28 -6.72 -2.44
C GLU A 264 -15.03 -5.83 -2.21
N GLY A 265 -15.17 -4.61 -1.67
CA GLY A 265 -14.03 -3.75 -1.31
C GLY A 265 -13.39 -2.92 -2.44
N PHE A 266 -14.15 -2.51 -3.46
CA PHE A 266 -13.65 -1.58 -4.50
C PHE A 266 -14.17 -0.17 -4.26
N ALA A 267 -13.42 0.83 -4.73
CA ALA A 267 -13.87 2.21 -4.82
C ALA A 267 -15.03 2.37 -5.83
N ASP A 268 -16.27 2.10 -5.37
CA ASP A 268 -17.50 2.44 -6.11
C ASP A 268 -17.74 3.94 -6.05
N ASN A 269 -17.11 4.64 -6.98
CA ASN A 269 -17.15 6.10 -7.03
C ASN A 269 -18.35 6.67 -7.82
N GLY A 270 -19.19 5.81 -8.42
CA GLY A 270 -20.50 6.11 -9.02
C GLY A 270 -20.56 7.16 -10.14
N ASN A 271 -19.46 7.88 -10.38
CA ASN A 271 -19.32 9.03 -11.26
C ASN A 271 -17.89 9.03 -11.82
N GLU A 272 -17.75 9.26 -13.13
CA GLU A 272 -16.45 9.35 -13.84
C GLU A 272 -15.48 10.40 -13.28
N LYS A 273 -15.95 11.29 -12.39
CA LYS A 273 -15.16 12.35 -11.74
C LYS A 273 -14.18 11.84 -10.68
N TYR A 274 -14.39 10.64 -10.13
CA TYR A 274 -13.58 10.05 -9.06
C TYR A 274 -13.04 8.67 -9.47
N ALA A 275 -12.79 8.47 -10.77
CA ALA A 275 -12.11 7.29 -11.28
C ALA A 275 -10.59 7.49 -11.22
N SER A 276 -9.85 6.45 -10.85
CA SER A 276 -8.40 6.43 -11.01
C SER A 276 -8.04 6.18 -12.47
N ASP A 277 -6.92 6.76 -12.91
CA ASP A 277 -6.28 6.51 -14.20
C ASP A 277 -4.88 5.90 -14.05
N PHE A 278 -4.54 5.42 -12.85
CA PHE A 278 -3.20 5.02 -12.46
C PHE A 278 -2.68 3.82 -13.26
N ILE A 279 -3.33 2.66 -13.22
CA ILE A 279 -2.88 1.46 -13.96
C ILE A 279 -2.92 1.75 -15.46
N ASP A 280 -4.01 2.38 -15.92
CA ASP A 280 -4.24 2.68 -17.33
C ASP A 280 -3.16 3.56 -17.97
N ARG A 281 -2.44 4.37 -17.18
CA ARG A 281 -1.32 5.21 -17.64
C ARG A 281 0.04 4.67 -17.23
N ALA A 282 0.19 4.15 -16.02
CA ALA A 282 1.46 3.65 -15.48
C ALA A 282 1.99 2.41 -16.24
N LYS A 283 1.11 1.62 -16.88
CA LYS A 283 1.50 0.49 -17.76
C LYS A 283 2.43 0.90 -18.91
N ASP A 284 2.25 2.10 -19.46
CA ASP A 284 3.10 2.68 -20.52
C ASP A 284 4.39 3.34 -19.96
N HIS A 285 4.56 3.35 -18.63
CA HIS A 285 5.67 3.95 -17.90
C HIS A 285 6.35 2.95 -16.94
N GLY A 286 6.43 1.67 -17.33
CA GLY A 286 7.25 0.67 -16.64
C GLY A 286 6.53 -0.21 -15.60
N LEU A 287 5.27 0.06 -15.25
CA LEU A 287 4.50 -0.77 -14.31
C LEU A 287 4.41 -2.23 -14.79
N LYS A 288 4.72 -3.17 -13.89
CA LYS A 288 4.65 -4.63 -14.10
C LYS A 288 3.61 -5.29 -13.20
N ALA A 289 3.44 -4.77 -11.99
CA ALA A 289 2.43 -5.26 -11.08
C ALA A 289 1.86 -4.16 -10.20
N ALA A 290 0.63 -4.36 -9.73
CA ALA A 290 -0.02 -3.58 -8.69
C ALA A 290 -0.62 -4.51 -7.65
N PHE A 291 -0.29 -4.29 -6.38
CA PHE A 291 -0.75 -5.11 -5.26
C PHE A 291 -1.39 -4.26 -4.16
N MET A 292 -2.48 -4.76 -3.58
CA MET A 292 -3.34 -3.96 -2.70
C MET A 292 -4.03 -4.76 -1.59
N GLY A 293 -4.50 -4.09 -0.54
CA GLY A 293 -5.13 -4.71 0.63
C GLY A 293 -6.65 -4.64 0.59
N HIS A 294 -7.25 -4.29 1.75
CA HIS A 294 -8.61 -3.79 1.94
C HIS A 294 -9.76 -4.79 1.75
N ALA A 295 -9.64 -5.72 0.79
CA ALA A 295 -10.71 -6.67 0.47
C ALA A 295 -10.81 -7.84 1.47
N HIS A 296 -9.92 -7.90 2.48
CA HIS A 296 -9.91 -8.77 3.66
C HIS A 296 -10.15 -10.28 3.45
N ASN A 297 -11.41 -10.63 3.19
CA ASN A 297 -11.95 -11.98 3.07
C ASN A 297 -12.01 -12.46 1.61
N VAL A 298 -11.51 -11.66 0.67
CA VAL A 298 -11.37 -11.99 -0.75
C VAL A 298 -9.88 -12.02 -1.09
N ASP A 299 -9.50 -12.95 -1.97
CA ASP A 299 -8.22 -12.95 -2.68
C ASP A 299 -8.52 -13.10 -4.18
N TRP A 300 -7.67 -12.53 -5.02
CA TRP A 300 -7.58 -12.80 -6.45
C TRP A 300 -6.25 -12.29 -6.99
N THR A 301 -5.78 -12.90 -8.07
CA THR A 301 -4.69 -12.35 -8.88
C THR A 301 -4.92 -12.69 -10.36
N PHE A 302 -4.70 -11.71 -11.24
CA PHE A 302 -4.83 -11.85 -12.68
C PHE A 302 -3.86 -10.93 -13.43
N GLU A 303 -3.62 -11.20 -14.71
CA GLU A 303 -2.92 -10.29 -15.62
C GLU A 303 -3.94 -9.54 -16.49
N TYR A 304 -3.77 -8.22 -16.63
CA TYR A 304 -4.55 -7.38 -17.53
C TYR A 304 -3.63 -6.41 -18.28
N GLU A 305 -3.67 -6.46 -19.62
CA GLU A 305 -2.85 -5.64 -20.52
C GLU A 305 -1.34 -5.60 -20.20
N GLY A 306 -0.79 -6.70 -19.68
CA GLY A 306 0.64 -6.83 -19.34
C GLY A 306 1.02 -6.36 -17.93
N VAL A 307 0.03 -6.00 -17.10
CA VAL A 307 0.20 -5.70 -15.67
C VAL A 307 -0.47 -6.80 -14.84
N VAL A 308 0.25 -7.34 -13.85
CA VAL A 308 -0.33 -8.27 -12.87
C VAL A 308 -1.00 -7.48 -11.75
N ILE A 309 -2.28 -7.74 -11.51
CA ILE A 309 -3.07 -7.05 -10.50
C ILE A 309 -3.54 -8.10 -9.48
N GLY A 310 -3.29 -7.86 -8.19
CA GLY A 310 -3.66 -8.82 -7.14
C GLY A 310 -3.92 -8.19 -5.78
N LEU A 311 -4.70 -8.90 -4.97
CA LEU A 311 -4.84 -8.62 -3.55
C LEU A 311 -3.68 -9.26 -2.76
N GLY A 312 -3.21 -8.59 -1.73
CA GLY A 312 -2.36 -9.19 -0.70
C GLY A 312 -3.21 -10.04 0.25
N VAL A 313 -2.70 -11.19 0.67
CA VAL A 313 -3.38 -12.00 1.70
C VAL A 313 -3.43 -11.21 3.01
N LYS A 314 -4.63 -10.99 3.55
CA LYS A 314 -4.84 -10.34 4.85
C LYS A 314 -3.95 -10.96 5.94
N THR A 315 -3.20 -10.14 6.66
CA THR A 315 -2.26 -10.63 7.68
C THR A 315 -2.87 -10.70 9.06
N GLY A 316 -3.83 -9.84 9.41
CA GLY A 316 -4.43 -9.84 10.74
C GLY A 316 -5.28 -11.08 11.01
N SER A 317 -4.92 -11.88 12.02
CA SER A 317 -5.76 -12.96 12.57
C SER A 317 -6.94 -12.45 13.42
N GLU A 318 -7.09 -11.13 13.53
CA GLU A 318 -8.23 -10.44 14.15
C GLU A 318 -9.06 -9.71 13.08
N LEU A 319 -10.40 -9.77 13.26
CA LEU A 319 -11.44 -9.09 12.47
C LEU A 319 -11.50 -9.49 10.98
N TYR A 320 -12.71 -9.55 10.41
CA TYR A 320 -12.96 -9.58 8.95
C TYR A 320 -12.29 -10.65 8.07
N PHE A 321 -11.64 -11.69 8.61
CA PHE A 321 -11.11 -12.79 7.79
C PHE A 321 -12.18 -13.86 7.47
N ALA A 322 -11.93 -14.66 6.43
CA ALA A 322 -12.77 -15.79 6.06
C ALA A 322 -12.24 -17.12 6.60
N HIS A 323 -13.14 -18.02 6.97
CA HIS A 323 -12.87 -19.44 7.08
C HIS A 323 -13.25 -20.11 5.75
N ILE A 324 -12.27 -20.72 5.07
CA ILE A 324 -12.45 -21.46 3.81
C ILE A 324 -12.79 -22.92 4.11
N ASP A 325 -13.96 -23.35 3.65
CA ASP A 325 -14.38 -24.76 3.68
C ASP A 325 -14.14 -25.40 2.31
N VAL A 326 -13.21 -26.37 2.24
CA VAL A 326 -12.83 -27.00 0.96
C VAL A 326 -13.92 -27.93 0.42
N GLU A 327 -14.88 -28.33 1.25
CA GLU A 327 -16.05 -29.12 0.85
C GLU A 327 -17.24 -28.26 0.39
N SER A 328 -17.10 -26.93 0.36
CA SER A 328 -18.22 -26.01 0.10
C SER A 328 -18.89 -26.20 -1.26
N GLU A 329 -20.22 -26.06 -1.26
CA GLU A 329 -21.04 -26.10 -2.45
C GLU A 329 -21.07 -24.76 -3.24
N ASP A 330 -20.47 -23.67 -2.74
CA ASP A 330 -20.43 -22.38 -3.44
C ASP A 330 -19.57 -22.43 -4.71
N GLU A 331 -20.14 -22.02 -5.85
CA GLU A 331 -19.48 -22.13 -7.16
C GLU A 331 -18.34 -21.12 -7.37
N ALA A 332 -18.33 -19.97 -6.68
CA ALA A 332 -17.20 -19.05 -6.73
C ALA A 332 -16.03 -19.61 -5.91
N MET A 333 -16.29 -20.08 -4.68
CA MET A 333 -15.26 -20.71 -3.86
C MET A 333 -14.68 -21.98 -4.49
N LYS A 334 -15.51 -22.82 -5.15
CA LYS A 334 -15.05 -23.95 -5.97
C LYS A 334 -14.15 -23.56 -7.14
N ALA A 335 -14.20 -22.31 -7.63
CA ALA A 335 -13.29 -21.84 -8.67
C ALA A 335 -11.92 -21.51 -8.07
N GLY A 336 -11.87 -20.73 -6.99
CA GLY A 336 -10.64 -20.48 -6.23
C GLY A 336 -9.96 -21.77 -5.77
N LEU A 337 -10.71 -22.70 -5.17
CA LEU A 337 -10.23 -24.00 -4.71
C LEU A 337 -9.68 -24.92 -5.82
N LYS A 338 -10.02 -24.69 -7.10
CA LYS A 338 -9.39 -25.41 -8.23
C LYS A 338 -8.06 -24.79 -8.67
N SER A 339 -7.88 -23.48 -8.45
CA SER A 339 -6.63 -22.78 -8.77
C SER A 339 -5.51 -23.07 -7.76
N VAL A 340 -5.87 -23.57 -6.56
CA VAL A 340 -4.95 -23.90 -5.48
C VAL A 340 -4.97 -25.38 -5.15
N ASN A 341 -3.84 -25.99 -4.78
CA ASN A 341 -3.79 -27.40 -4.40
C ASN A 341 -4.01 -27.61 -2.89
N ILE A 342 -5.07 -27.00 -2.35
CA ILE A 342 -5.40 -27.03 -0.92
C ILE A 342 -6.57 -27.99 -0.68
N ASN A 343 -6.35 -29.02 0.14
CA ASN A 343 -7.31 -30.09 0.41
C ASN A 343 -7.79 -30.11 1.88
N GLU A 344 -7.56 -29.02 2.62
CA GLU A 344 -7.89 -28.87 4.03
C GLU A 344 -8.41 -27.46 4.32
N ASN A 345 -9.40 -27.33 5.20
CA ASN A 345 -10.00 -26.02 5.56
C ASN A 345 -8.95 -25.06 6.14
N PHE A 346 -8.94 -23.82 5.69
CA PHE A 346 -7.94 -22.83 6.09
C PHE A 346 -8.59 -21.49 6.38
N ASP A 347 -7.87 -20.62 7.05
CA ASP A 347 -8.31 -19.24 7.26
C ASP A 347 -7.64 -18.42 6.17
N LEU A 348 -8.38 -17.50 5.53
CA LEU A 348 -7.85 -16.59 4.53
C LEU A 348 -7.05 -15.48 5.24
N ILE A 349 -5.97 -15.89 5.90
CA ILE A 349 -4.98 -15.03 6.55
C ILE A 349 -3.57 -15.51 6.23
N GLY A 350 -2.60 -14.59 6.25
CA GLY A 350 -1.19 -14.89 5.97
C GLY A 350 -0.48 -13.71 5.33
N ALA A 351 0.17 -13.93 4.18
CA ALA A 351 0.97 -12.92 3.49
C ALA A 351 1.14 -13.24 2.01
N SER A 352 1.57 -12.23 1.23
CA SER A 352 2.01 -12.41 -0.15
C SER A 352 3.51 -12.15 -0.27
N LEU A 353 4.24 -12.99 -1.00
CA LEU A 353 5.67 -12.88 -1.25
C LEU A 353 5.92 -12.65 -2.74
N VAL A 354 6.54 -11.52 -3.06
CA VAL A 354 7.01 -11.19 -4.40
C VAL A 354 8.52 -11.35 -4.44
N THR A 355 9.04 -12.11 -5.41
CA THR A 355 10.48 -12.30 -5.62
C THR A 355 10.87 -11.70 -6.97
N LEU A 356 11.71 -10.66 -6.98
CA LEU A 356 12.21 -10.05 -8.22
C LEU A 356 13.33 -10.93 -8.81
N THR A 357 13.02 -11.69 -9.87
CA THR A 357 13.89 -12.75 -10.39
C THR A 357 14.92 -12.25 -11.42
N GLY A 358 14.79 -11.02 -11.91
CA GLY A 358 15.79 -10.37 -12.75
C GLY A 358 15.51 -8.88 -12.98
N SER A 359 16.42 -8.21 -13.70
CA SER A 359 16.36 -6.77 -14.01
C SER A 359 15.53 -6.41 -15.25
N ASP A 360 14.86 -7.37 -15.87
CA ASP A 360 14.05 -7.20 -17.09
C ASP A 360 12.55 -6.98 -16.80
N GLY A 361 12.15 -6.97 -15.53
CA GLY A 361 10.76 -6.92 -15.09
C GLY A 361 10.16 -8.27 -14.72
N SER A 362 10.94 -9.36 -14.72
CA SER A 362 10.50 -10.68 -14.26
C SER A 362 10.41 -10.76 -12.73
N PHE A 363 9.30 -11.32 -12.23
CA PHE A 363 9.10 -11.63 -10.82
C PHE A 363 8.23 -12.89 -10.64
N ASP A 364 8.38 -13.56 -9.50
CA ASP A 364 7.48 -14.60 -9.00
C ASP A 364 6.54 -14.00 -7.94
N LEU A 365 5.32 -14.53 -7.82
CA LEU A 365 4.37 -14.23 -6.73
C LEU A 365 3.92 -15.54 -6.06
N GLU A 366 4.01 -15.60 -4.73
CA GLU A 366 3.48 -16.70 -3.91
C GLU A 366 2.61 -16.18 -2.77
N HIS A 367 1.45 -16.78 -2.56
CA HIS A 367 0.57 -16.50 -1.42
C HIS A 367 0.76 -17.56 -0.34
N LEU A 368 1.03 -17.12 0.89
CA LEU A 368 1.01 -17.95 2.09
C LEU A 368 -0.37 -17.83 2.75
N TYR A 369 -1.07 -18.96 2.86
CA TYR A 369 -2.24 -19.07 3.72
C TYR A 369 -1.85 -19.82 5.00
N PHE A 370 -2.28 -19.29 6.15
CA PHE A 370 -1.87 -19.71 7.47
C PHE A 370 -3.09 -19.91 8.39
N ASN A 371 -3.14 -20.99 9.17
CA ASN A 371 -4.22 -21.23 10.12
C ASN A 371 -3.68 -21.80 11.45
N GLU A 372 -4.00 -21.13 12.56
CA GLU A 372 -3.74 -21.62 13.92
C GLU A 372 -4.84 -22.58 14.37
N ARG A 373 -4.71 -23.86 14.05
CA ARG A 373 -5.66 -24.90 14.53
C ARG A 373 -5.27 -25.43 15.91
N ASP A 374 -6.27 -25.90 16.67
CA ASP A 374 -6.11 -26.57 17.97
C ASP A 374 -5.12 -27.77 17.97
N ASN A 375 -4.79 -28.34 16.81
CA ASN A 375 -3.91 -29.50 16.65
C ASN A 375 -2.55 -29.19 15.99
N GLY A 376 -2.24 -27.93 15.66
CA GLY A 376 -0.98 -27.51 15.05
C GLY A 376 -1.12 -26.40 14.01
N ASP A 377 -0.01 -25.75 13.68
CA ASP A 377 0.05 -24.69 12.69
C ASP A 377 -0.06 -25.29 11.27
N PHE A 378 -1.04 -24.83 10.48
CA PHE A 378 -1.16 -25.15 9.06
C PHE A 378 -0.65 -23.96 8.24
N ALA A 379 0.28 -24.23 7.32
CA ALA A 379 0.82 -23.26 6.38
C ALA A 379 0.86 -23.88 4.99
N VAL A 380 0.41 -23.13 3.98
CA VAL A 380 0.46 -23.58 2.58
C VAL A 380 0.80 -22.42 1.64
N TRP A 381 1.75 -22.69 0.76
CA TRP A 381 2.23 -21.78 -0.27
C TRP A 381 1.57 -22.09 -1.61
N VAL A 382 1.06 -21.06 -2.27
CA VAL A 382 0.41 -21.13 -3.57
C VAL A 382 1.10 -20.16 -4.53
N LYS A 383 1.73 -20.70 -5.58
CA LYS A 383 2.28 -19.88 -6.66
C LYS A 383 1.17 -19.37 -7.57
N TRP A 384 1.24 -18.09 -7.93
CA TRP A 384 0.55 -17.54 -9.09
C TRP A 384 1.19 -18.07 -10.39
#